data_AF-A0A699UMW0-F1
#
_entry.id   AF-A0A699UMW0-F1
#
_cell.length_a   1.000
_cell.length_b   1.000
_cell.length_c   1.000
_cell.angle_alpha   90.00
_cell.angle_beta   90.00
_cell.angle_gamma   90.00
#
_symmetry.space_group_name_H-M   'P 1'
#
loop_
_entity.id
_entity.type
_entity.pdbx_description
1 polymer ?
#
loop_
_entity_poly.entity_id
_entity_poly.type
_entity_poly.pdbx_seq_one_letter_code
_entity_poly.pdbx_strand_id
1 'polypeptide(L)'
;VSVTIQQDTSAIPPMTTPVIDLTSRPDSPNVHWPLQATAAETTTTITHPPPPQPQQRTTDSMLIKRVGELEQIMANLIQDNKHLEERLDSHGARLLYTLENLDIPQHVSKVLDEIVTDAVDWAIQAPFQNRFRDLPEADMKEILHQRMWETNSYKAHEDHMMLYEALEKSMNRDHTGELLKDLAKACRNKKKRP
;
A
#
# COMPACT_ATOMS: atom_id res chain seq x y z
N VAL A 1 -36.74 -4.97 -11.01
CA VAL A 1 -35.63 -4.03 -10.77
C VAL A 1 -34.40 -4.66 -11.39
N SER A 2 -33.86 -4.08 -12.45
CA SER A 2 -32.73 -4.63 -13.20
C SER A 2 -31.51 -3.77 -12.92
N VAL A 3 -30.42 -4.38 -12.46
CA VAL A 3 -29.16 -3.69 -12.12
C VAL A 3 -28.23 -3.74 -13.32
N THR A 4 -27.89 -2.58 -13.87
CA THR A 4 -26.92 -2.44 -14.96
C THR A 4 -25.54 -2.22 -14.35
N ILE A 5 -24.62 -3.16 -14.53
CA ILE A 5 -23.23 -3.01 -14.10
C ILE A 5 -22.46 -2.41 -15.28
N GLN A 6 -22.01 -1.17 -15.15
CA GLN A 6 -21.06 -0.60 -16.10
C GLN A 6 -19.67 -1.17 -15.81
N GLN A 7 -19.08 -1.85 -16.79
CA GLN A 7 -17.65 -2.14 -16.79
C GLN A 7 -16.94 -0.93 -17.38
N ASP A 8 -16.21 -0.22 -16.54
CA ASP A 8 -15.35 0.88 -16.95
C ASP A 8 -14.03 0.29 -17.45
N THR A 9 -13.94 0.09 -18.76
CA THR A 9 -12.68 -0.31 -19.42
C THR A 9 -11.92 0.95 -19.80
N SER A 10 -11.10 1.45 -18.87
CA SER A 10 -10.17 2.54 -19.13
C SER A 10 -9.08 2.05 -20.08
N ALA A 11 -9.20 2.37 -21.37
CA ALA A 11 -8.17 2.10 -22.36
C ALA A 11 -6.96 3.03 -22.13
N ILE A 12 -5.81 2.44 -21.77
CA ILE A 12 -4.55 3.15 -21.65
C ILE A 12 -4.13 3.59 -23.07
N PRO A 13 -3.90 4.89 -23.32
CA PRO A 13 -3.47 5.34 -24.63
C PRO A 13 -2.06 4.83 -24.92
N PRO A 14 -1.75 4.42 -26.16
CA PRO A 14 -0.41 3.97 -26.51
C PRO A 14 0.57 5.15 -26.40
N MET A 15 1.74 4.88 -25.83
CA MET A 15 2.86 5.81 -25.74
C MET A 15 3.25 6.29 -27.14
N THR A 16 2.83 7.50 -27.47
CA THR A 16 3.17 8.13 -28.75
C THR A 16 4.55 8.76 -28.60
N THR A 17 5.57 8.12 -29.15
CA THR A 17 6.88 8.74 -29.35
C THR A 17 6.74 9.81 -30.44
N PRO A 18 7.02 11.10 -30.16
CA PRO A 18 6.97 12.12 -31.19
C PRO A 18 8.12 11.89 -32.19
N VAL A 19 7.79 11.62 -33.44
CA VAL A 19 8.75 11.61 -34.55
C VAL A 19 9.06 13.07 -34.87
N ILE A 20 10.26 13.51 -34.51
CA ILE A 20 10.76 14.84 -34.88
C ILE A 20 11.16 14.78 -36.35
N ASP A 21 10.34 15.38 -37.22
CA ASP A 21 10.68 15.59 -38.62
C ASP A 21 11.66 16.76 -38.75
N LEU A 22 12.94 16.42 -38.92
CA LEU A 22 14.05 17.36 -39.08
C LEU A 22 14.08 18.04 -40.47
N THR A 23 13.04 17.86 -41.32
CA THR A 23 12.96 18.56 -42.62
C THR A 23 12.30 19.94 -42.53
N SER A 24 11.78 20.34 -41.37
CA SER A 24 11.21 21.67 -41.18
C SER A 24 12.29 22.73 -40.98
N ARG A 25 12.61 23.43 -42.07
CA ARG A 25 13.42 24.65 -42.08
C ARG A 25 12.73 25.74 -41.24
N PRO A 26 13.39 26.33 -40.23
CA PRO A 26 12.81 27.45 -39.50
C PRO A 26 12.80 28.68 -40.42
N ASP A 27 11.61 29.16 -40.76
CA ASP A 27 11.43 30.43 -41.45
C ASP A 27 11.89 31.56 -40.53
N SER A 28 12.95 32.24 -40.95
CA SER A 28 13.41 33.49 -40.32
C SER A 28 12.45 34.62 -40.67
N PRO A 29 12.11 35.52 -39.74
CA PRO A 29 11.22 36.64 -40.03
C PRO A 29 11.98 37.66 -40.89
N ASN A 30 11.70 37.63 -42.19
CA ASN A 30 12.15 38.63 -43.13
C ASN A 30 11.25 39.87 -42.95
N VAL A 31 11.71 40.85 -42.17
CA VAL A 31 11.07 42.17 -42.09
C VAL A 31 11.26 42.82 -43.46
N HIS A 32 10.15 42.93 -44.20
CA HIS A 32 10.13 43.56 -45.51
C HIS A 32 10.67 45.00 -45.39
N TRP A 33 11.69 45.31 -46.19
CA TRP A 33 12.03 46.68 -46.56
C TRP A 33 11.41 46.93 -47.93
N PRO A 34 10.53 47.92 -48.12
CA PRO A 34 9.93 48.15 -49.43
C PRO A 34 11.01 48.67 -50.39
N LEU A 35 11.34 47.85 -51.39
CA LEU A 35 12.10 48.28 -52.57
C LEU A 35 11.28 49.34 -53.31
N GLN A 36 11.71 50.60 -53.24
CA GLN A 36 11.37 51.59 -54.27
C GLN A 36 12.16 51.25 -55.52
N ALA A 37 11.45 50.76 -56.54
CA ALA A 37 11.99 50.64 -57.88
C ALA A 37 12.17 52.04 -58.47
N THR A 38 13.42 52.46 -58.68
CA THR A 38 13.75 53.49 -59.67
C THR A 38 14.79 52.88 -60.59
N ALA A 39 14.40 52.71 -61.86
CA ALA A 39 15.28 52.22 -62.90
C ALA A 39 16.36 53.27 -63.20
N ALA A 40 17.62 52.88 -63.06
CA ALA A 40 18.75 53.60 -63.63
C ALA A 40 19.63 52.57 -64.32
N GLU A 41 19.70 52.65 -65.64
CA GLU A 41 20.62 51.87 -66.47
C GLU A 41 22.05 52.36 -66.20
N THR A 42 22.97 51.47 -65.84
CA THR A 42 24.41 51.77 -65.88
C THR A 42 25.21 50.53 -66.27
N THR A 43 25.72 50.55 -67.50
CA THR A 43 26.70 49.61 -68.05
C THR A 43 28.08 49.91 -67.45
N THR A 44 28.72 49.02 -66.67
CA THR A 44 30.16 49.14 -66.38
C THR A 44 30.83 47.81 -65.97
N THR A 45 31.70 47.33 -66.86
CA THR A 45 33.03 46.70 -66.67
C THR A 45 33.21 45.47 -65.75
N ILE A 46 33.65 44.38 -66.38
CA ILE A 46 34.22 43.17 -65.74
C ILE A 46 35.48 43.58 -64.96
N THR A 47 35.47 43.40 -63.65
CA THR A 47 36.67 43.34 -62.82
C THR A 47 36.49 42.24 -61.79
N HIS A 48 37.37 41.25 -61.80
CA HIS A 48 37.37 40.13 -60.85
C HIS A 48 37.49 40.65 -59.42
N PRO A 49 36.60 40.25 -58.48
CA PRO A 49 36.80 40.57 -57.08
C PRO A 49 38.00 39.78 -56.53
N PRO A 50 38.78 40.33 -55.59
CA PRO A 50 39.83 39.58 -54.91
C PRO A 50 39.19 38.44 -54.09
N PRO A 51 39.90 37.31 -53.90
CA PRO A 51 39.36 36.18 -53.15
C PRO A 51 39.02 36.61 -51.71
N PRO A 52 37.88 36.17 -51.14
CA PRO A 52 37.49 36.54 -49.79
C PRO A 52 38.34 35.78 -48.78
N GLN A 53 39.46 36.34 -48.30
CA GLN A 53 40.18 35.80 -47.12
C GLN A 53 40.79 36.94 -46.29
N PRO A 54 40.19 37.21 -45.11
CA PRO A 54 40.68 36.62 -43.85
C PRO A 54 39.63 35.91 -42.98
N GLN A 55 38.32 36.00 -43.29
CA GLN A 55 37.25 35.49 -42.42
C GLN A 55 37.15 33.95 -42.35
N GLN A 56 37.57 33.25 -43.40
CA GLN A 56 37.48 31.79 -43.49
C GLN A 56 38.36 31.08 -42.44
N ARG A 57 39.61 31.54 -42.24
CA ARG A 57 40.50 30.96 -41.23
C ARG A 57 40.03 31.21 -39.79
N THR A 58 39.31 32.30 -39.55
CA THR A 58 38.68 32.57 -38.25
C THR A 58 37.54 31.60 -37.98
N THR A 59 36.72 31.33 -38.99
CA THR A 59 35.63 30.35 -38.91
C THR A 59 36.16 28.92 -38.75
N ASP A 60 37.18 28.53 -39.50
CA ASP A 60 37.78 27.19 -39.42
C ASP A 60 38.44 26.93 -38.05
N SER A 61 39.10 27.94 -37.48
CA SER A 61 39.68 27.83 -36.13
C SER A 61 38.61 27.69 -35.04
N MET A 62 37.48 28.39 -35.16
CA MET A 62 36.34 28.24 -34.25
C MET A 62 35.68 26.85 -34.36
N LEU A 63 35.60 26.30 -35.58
CA LEU A 63 35.05 24.95 -35.81
C LEU A 63 35.93 23.88 -35.17
N ILE A 64 37.25 23.94 -35.37
CA ILE A 64 38.20 23.00 -34.76
C ILE A 64 38.10 23.02 -33.22
N LYS A 65 37.98 24.21 -32.62
CA LYS A 65 37.79 24.34 -31.17
C LYS A 65 36.47 23.70 -30.71
N ARG A 66 35.37 23.95 -31.43
CA ARG A 66 34.05 23.36 -31.13
C ARG A 66 34.03 21.83 -31.27
N VAL A 67 34.78 21.28 -32.23
CA VAL A 67 34.93 19.83 -32.39
C VAL A 67 35.65 19.23 -31.17
N GLY A 68 36.76 19.85 -30.73
CA GLY A 68 37.47 19.40 -29.52
C GLY A 68 36.62 19.52 -28.24
N GLU A 69 35.83 20.59 -28.10
CA GLU A 69 34.88 20.74 -26.98
C GLU A 69 33.81 19.64 -27.00
N LEU A 70 33.30 19.28 -28.18
CA LEU A 70 32.32 18.20 -28.34
C LEU A 70 32.91 16.82 -28.03
N GLU A 71 34.13 16.55 -28.47
CA GLU A 71 34.85 15.31 -28.14
C GLU A 71 35.02 15.14 -26.63
N GLN A 72 35.39 16.21 -25.92
CA GLN A 72 35.50 16.19 -24.46
C GLN A 72 34.15 15.92 -23.78
N ILE A 73 33.07 16.54 -24.27
CA ILE A 73 31.71 16.32 -23.75
C ILE A 73 31.28 14.86 -23.94
N MET A 74 31.52 14.29 -25.12
CA MET A 74 31.19 12.89 -25.39
C MET A 74 32.00 11.92 -24.51
N ALA A 75 33.29 12.19 -24.30
CA ALA A 75 34.12 11.38 -23.42
C ALA A 75 33.60 11.37 -21.98
N ASN A 76 33.24 12.55 -21.45
CA ASN A 76 32.64 12.66 -20.12
C ASN A 76 31.31 11.89 -20.03
N LEU A 77 30.45 11.99 -21.05
CA LEU A 77 29.16 11.28 -21.09
C LEU A 77 29.33 9.76 -21.11
N ILE A 78 30.32 9.24 -21.85
CA ILE A 78 30.63 7.80 -21.87
C ILE A 78 31.08 7.34 -20.48
N GLN A 79 31.92 8.12 -19.81
CA GLN A 79 32.39 7.81 -18.46
C GLN A 79 31.25 7.84 -17.44
N ASP A 80 30.37 8.84 -17.50
CA ASP A 80 29.21 8.96 -16.62
C ASP A 80 28.24 7.80 -16.79
N ASN A 81 27.97 7.39 -18.05
CA ASN A 81 27.13 6.23 -18.34
C ASN A 81 27.71 4.94 -17.75
N LYS A 82 29.03 4.73 -17.90
CA LYS A 82 29.71 3.56 -17.31
C LYS A 82 29.55 3.53 -15.79
N HIS A 83 29.75 4.67 -15.12
CA HIS A 83 29.59 4.75 -13.67
C HIS A 83 28.14 4.53 -13.23
N LEU A 84 27.16 4.97 -14.02
CA LEU A 84 25.75 4.74 -13.74
C LEU A 84 25.39 3.26 -13.84
N GLU A 85 25.92 2.56 -14.83
CA GLU A 85 25.74 1.11 -15.02
C GLU A 85 26.29 0.33 -13.82
N GLU A 86 27.51 0.61 -13.38
CA GLU A 86 28.13 0.00 -12.19
C GLU A 86 27.28 0.25 -10.91
N ARG A 87 26.74 1.46 -10.77
CA ARG A 87 25.83 1.79 -9.65
C ARG A 87 24.51 1.01 -9.71
N LEU A 88 23.97 0.81 -10.91
CA LEU A 88 22.73 0.10 -11.12
C LEU A 88 22.90 -1.38 -10.82
N ASP A 89 23.99 -2.00 -11.26
CA ASP A 89 24.32 -3.40 -10.95
C ASP A 89 24.51 -3.60 -9.44
N SER A 90 25.21 -2.68 -8.77
CA SER A 90 25.38 -2.73 -7.31
C SER A 90 24.04 -2.61 -6.57
N HIS A 91 23.16 -1.69 -7.00
CA HIS A 91 21.84 -1.55 -6.40
C HIS A 91 20.92 -2.73 -6.74
N GLY A 92 20.98 -3.26 -7.96
CA GLY A 92 20.23 -4.42 -8.40
C GLY A 92 20.55 -5.65 -7.56
N ALA A 93 21.83 -5.94 -7.33
CA ALA A 93 22.26 -7.02 -6.44
C ALA A 93 21.77 -6.82 -5.00
N ARG A 94 21.83 -5.59 -4.49
CA ARG A 94 21.36 -5.24 -3.13
C ARG A 94 19.84 -5.37 -2.99
N LEU A 95 19.08 -4.97 -4.01
CA LEU A 95 17.62 -5.12 -4.08
C LEU A 95 17.20 -6.58 -4.19
N LEU A 96 17.84 -7.37 -5.06
CA LEU A 96 17.57 -8.81 -5.18
C LEU A 96 17.80 -9.53 -3.85
N TYR A 97 18.94 -9.29 -3.20
CA TYR A 97 19.22 -9.86 -1.87
C TYR A 97 18.18 -9.43 -0.83
N THR A 98 17.74 -8.17 -0.83
CA THR A 98 16.76 -7.69 0.15
C THR A 98 15.38 -8.33 -0.07
N LEU A 99 14.96 -8.48 -1.33
CA LEU A 99 13.67 -9.07 -1.70
C LEU A 99 13.64 -10.59 -1.49
N GLU A 100 14.72 -11.29 -1.83
CA GLU A 100 14.81 -12.75 -1.69
C GLU A 100 14.88 -13.18 -0.21
N ASN A 101 15.46 -12.35 0.65
CA ASN A 101 15.44 -12.55 2.10
C ASN A 101 14.16 -12.03 2.77
N LEU A 102 13.32 -11.29 2.05
CA LEU A 102 12.04 -10.84 2.58
C LEU A 102 11.08 -12.02 2.46
N ASP A 103 10.92 -12.73 3.56
CA ASP A 103 10.02 -13.87 3.67
C ASP A 103 8.54 -13.43 3.75
N ILE A 104 8.16 -12.51 2.85
CA ILE A 104 6.83 -11.89 2.77
C ILE A 104 5.74 -12.96 2.69
N PRO A 105 5.87 -14.03 1.87
CA PRO A 105 4.82 -15.04 1.79
C PRO A 105 4.60 -15.76 3.12
N GLN A 106 5.67 -16.14 3.83
CA GLN A 106 5.52 -16.84 5.11
C GLN A 106 5.06 -15.89 6.22
N HIS A 107 5.53 -14.63 6.24
CA HIS A 107 5.06 -13.63 7.20
C HIS A 107 3.57 -13.35 7.03
N VAL A 108 3.10 -13.18 5.78
CA VAL A 108 1.68 -12.99 5.48
C VAL A 108 0.88 -14.22 5.88
N SER A 109 1.35 -15.43 5.56
CA SER A 109 0.68 -16.67 6.00
C SER A 109 0.57 -16.75 7.53
N LYS A 110 1.65 -16.43 8.26
CA LYS A 110 1.64 -16.43 9.72
C LYS A 110 0.62 -15.43 10.30
N VAL A 111 0.59 -14.21 9.78
CA VAL A 111 -0.36 -13.17 10.23
C VAL A 111 -1.80 -13.60 9.92
N LEU A 112 -2.04 -14.21 8.77
CA LEU A 112 -3.36 -14.73 8.42
C LEU A 112 -3.78 -15.87 9.34
N ASP A 113 -2.89 -16.80 9.67
CA ASP A 113 -3.18 -17.91 10.60
C ASP A 113 -3.54 -17.40 11.99
N GLU A 114 -2.84 -16.38 12.50
CA GLU A 114 -3.16 -15.71 13.77
C GLU A 114 -4.55 -15.06 13.73
N ILE A 115 -4.85 -14.27 12.68
CA ILE A 115 -6.16 -13.62 12.51
C ILE A 115 -7.29 -14.64 12.40
N VAL A 116 -7.08 -15.71 11.62
CA VAL A 116 -8.07 -16.78 11.46
C VAL A 116 -8.32 -17.48 12.78
N THR A 117 -7.27 -17.77 13.55
CA THR A 117 -7.39 -18.41 14.86
C THR A 117 -8.20 -17.54 15.83
N ASP A 118 -7.88 -16.25 15.92
CA ASP A 118 -8.61 -15.29 16.77
C ASP A 118 -10.08 -15.15 16.35
N ALA A 119 -10.34 -15.07 15.04
CA ALA A 119 -11.69 -14.95 14.51
C ALA A 119 -12.52 -16.21 14.80
N VAL A 120 -11.92 -17.40 14.70
CA VAL A 120 -12.57 -18.66 15.02
C VAL A 120 -12.87 -18.77 16.52
N ASP A 121 -11.92 -18.42 17.38
CA ASP A 121 -12.13 -18.43 18.83
C ASP A 121 -13.26 -17.49 19.23
N TRP A 122 -13.27 -16.27 18.68
CA TRP A 122 -14.35 -15.30 18.88
C TRP A 122 -15.70 -15.83 18.39
N ALA A 123 -15.75 -16.45 17.21
CA ALA A 123 -16.98 -17.02 16.65
C ALA A 123 -17.54 -18.18 17.49
N ILE A 124 -16.67 -18.99 18.10
CA ILE A 124 -17.07 -20.05 19.02
C ILE A 124 -17.59 -19.46 20.33
N GLN A 125 -16.95 -18.41 20.84
CA GLN A 125 -17.28 -17.83 22.15
C GLN A 125 -18.50 -16.88 22.12
N ALA A 126 -18.69 -16.13 21.04
CA ALA A 126 -19.72 -15.08 20.93
C ALA A 126 -21.17 -15.58 21.14
N PRO A 127 -21.61 -16.75 20.62
CA PRO A 127 -22.95 -17.27 20.87
C PRO A 127 -23.20 -17.56 22.36
N PHE A 128 -22.17 -18.02 23.10
CA PHE A 128 -22.29 -18.25 24.54
C PHE A 128 -22.40 -16.92 25.27
N GLN A 129 -21.51 -15.96 24.98
CA GLN A 129 -21.60 -14.65 25.61
C GLN A 129 -22.94 -13.96 25.35
N ASN A 130 -23.49 -14.06 24.14
CA ASN A 130 -24.80 -13.47 23.83
C ASN A 130 -25.97 -14.18 24.50
N ARG A 131 -25.96 -15.52 24.57
CA ARG A 131 -27.07 -16.28 25.17
C ARG A 131 -27.08 -16.21 26.69
N PHE A 132 -25.92 -16.08 27.31
CA PHE A 132 -25.78 -16.06 28.76
C PHE A 132 -25.63 -14.65 29.33
N ARG A 133 -25.49 -13.59 28.53
CA ARG A 133 -25.34 -12.19 29.01
C ARG A 133 -26.38 -11.81 30.08
N ASP A 134 -27.65 -12.11 29.81
CA ASP A 134 -28.77 -11.65 30.63
C ASP A 134 -29.26 -12.75 31.59
N LEU A 135 -28.60 -13.92 31.60
CA LEU A 135 -29.02 -15.04 32.41
C LEU A 135 -28.46 -14.89 33.84
N PRO A 136 -29.28 -15.05 34.90
CA PRO A 136 -28.79 -15.08 36.28
C PRO A 136 -27.73 -16.17 36.49
N GLU A 137 -26.75 -15.89 37.36
CA GLU A 137 -25.68 -16.84 37.68
C GLU A 137 -26.23 -18.18 38.22
N ALA A 138 -27.33 -18.16 38.96
CA ALA A 138 -27.99 -19.37 39.45
C ALA A 138 -28.49 -20.27 38.30
N ASP A 139 -29.15 -19.67 37.31
CA ASP A 139 -29.69 -20.39 36.15
C ASP A 139 -28.55 -20.91 35.25
N MET A 140 -27.45 -20.16 35.11
CA MET A 140 -26.25 -20.65 34.42
C MET A 140 -25.69 -21.91 35.09
N LYS A 141 -25.59 -21.90 36.42
CA LYS A 141 -25.09 -23.03 37.22
C LYS A 141 -25.99 -24.25 37.09
N GLU A 142 -27.31 -24.06 37.12
CA GLU A 142 -28.29 -25.13 36.96
C GLU A 142 -28.21 -25.78 35.58
N ILE A 143 -28.15 -24.98 34.50
CA ILE A 143 -27.99 -25.49 33.13
C ILE A 143 -26.68 -26.28 32.99
N LEU A 144 -25.58 -25.77 33.55
CA LEU A 144 -24.28 -26.44 33.47
C LEU A 144 -24.30 -27.77 34.24
N HIS A 145 -24.82 -27.77 35.47
CA HIS A 145 -24.94 -28.95 36.32
C HIS A 145 -25.78 -30.03 35.63
N GLN A 146 -26.97 -29.66 35.13
CA GLN A 146 -27.87 -30.57 34.45
C GLN A 146 -27.21 -31.16 33.19
N ARG A 147 -26.57 -30.32 32.37
CA ARG A 147 -25.92 -30.77 31.14
C ARG A 147 -24.78 -31.74 31.43
N MET A 148 -23.96 -31.46 32.45
CA MET A 148 -22.87 -32.36 32.85
C MET A 148 -23.39 -33.69 33.39
N TRP A 149 -24.45 -33.65 34.20
CA TRP A 149 -25.11 -34.84 34.73
C TRP A 149 -25.71 -35.72 33.62
N GLU A 150 -26.52 -35.14 32.74
CA GLU A 150 -27.22 -35.84 31.66
C GLU A 150 -26.27 -36.50 30.67
N THR A 151 -25.19 -35.80 30.30
CA THR A 151 -24.17 -36.34 29.39
C THR A 151 -23.18 -37.26 30.10
N ASN A 152 -23.30 -37.41 31.43
CA ASN A 152 -22.36 -38.11 32.30
C ASN A 152 -20.91 -37.62 32.12
N SER A 153 -20.73 -36.37 31.66
CA SER A 153 -19.43 -35.78 31.32
C SER A 153 -18.58 -35.49 32.55
N TYR A 154 -19.22 -35.30 33.71
CA TYR A 154 -18.55 -35.08 34.99
C TYR A 154 -17.67 -36.25 35.43
N LYS A 155 -17.94 -37.47 34.95
CA LYS A 155 -17.11 -38.66 35.22
C LYS A 155 -16.06 -38.94 34.14
N ALA A 156 -16.11 -38.21 33.02
CA ALA A 156 -15.27 -38.50 31.87
C ALA A 156 -13.80 -38.09 32.07
N HIS A 157 -13.55 -37.09 32.92
CA HIS A 157 -12.22 -36.55 33.18
C HIS A 157 -12.14 -35.99 34.61
N GLU A 158 -10.95 -36.03 35.22
CA GLU A 158 -10.71 -35.53 36.58
C GLU A 158 -11.08 -34.06 36.72
N ASP A 159 -10.65 -33.21 35.78
CA ASP A 159 -10.99 -31.78 35.77
C ASP A 159 -12.51 -31.53 35.71
N HIS A 160 -13.27 -32.38 35.01
CA HIS A 160 -14.72 -32.26 34.95
C HIS A 160 -15.37 -32.66 36.27
N MET A 161 -14.84 -33.67 36.95
CA MET A 161 -15.29 -34.09 38.28
C MET A 161 -15.06 -32.97 39.29
N MET A 162 -13.86 -32.39 39.30
CA MET A 162 -13.51 -31.25 40.16
C MET A 162 -14.40 -30.03 39.89
N LEU A 163 -14.68 -29.72 38.62
CA LEU A 163 -15.61 -28.65 38.25
C LEU A 163 -17.02 -28.93 38.75
N TYR A 164 -17.50 -30.16 38.63
CA TYR A 164 -18.83 -30.57 39.08
C TYR A 164 -18.98 -30.45 40.61
N GLU A 165 -17.99 -30.91 41.38
CA GLU A 165 -17.99 -30.75 42.84
C GLU A 165 -17.95 -29.28 43.27
N ALA A 166 -17.12 -28.47 42.62
CA ALA A 166 -17.06 -27.03 42.87
C ALA A 166 -18.40 -26.34 42.55
N LEU A 167 -19.07 -26.79 41.47
CA LEU A 167 -20.37 -26.31 41.05
C LEU A 167 -21.46 -26.65 42.08
N GLU A 168 -21.57 -27.90 42.51
CA GLU A 168 -22.50 -28.33 43.58
C GLU A 168 -22.27 -27.52 44.86
N LYS A 169 -21.01 -27.37 45.27
CA LYS A 169 -20.65 -26.59 46.46
C LYS A 169 -21.04 -25.13 46.33
N SER A 170 -20.87 -24.53 45.15
CA SER A 170 -21.30 -23.16 44.90
C SER A 170 -22.82 -23.02 44.96
N MET A 171 -23.57 -23.93 44.33
CA MET A 171 -25.04 -23.88 44.34
C MET A 171 -25.57 -23.95 45.77
N ASN A 172 -25.04 -24.85 46.61
CA ASN A 172 -25.44 -24.97 48.02
C ASN A 172 -25.18 -23.70 48.85
N ARG A 173 -24.10 -22.96 48.54
CA ARG A 173 -23.80 -21.67 49.18
C ARG A 173 -24.84 -20.61 48.83
N ASP A 174 -25.25 -20.55 47.58
CA ASP A 174 -26.20 -19.55 47.09
C ASP A 174 -27.58 -19.74 47.77
N HIS A 175 -28.05 -20.99 47.87
CA HIS A 175 -29.26 -21.35 48.63
C HIS A 175 -29.18 -20.96 50.10
N THR A 176 -28.05 -21.25 50.75
CA THR A 176 -27.83 -20.89 52.16
C THR A 176 -27.83 -19.37 52.36
N GLY A 177 -27.24 -18.62 51.43
CA GLY A 177 -27.23 -17.16 51.44
C GLY A 177 -28.62 -16.54 51.29
N GLU A 178 -29.47 -17.12 50.45
CA GLU A 178 -30.85 -16.69 50.27
C GLU A 178 -31.69 -16.93 51.53
N LEU A 179 -31.58 -18.12 52.14
CA LEU A 179 -32.23 -18.44 53.42
C LEU A 179 -31.81 -17.47 54.54
N LEU A 180 -30.53 -17.12 54.63
CA LEU A 180 -30.02 -16.16 55.62
C LEU A 180 -30.58 -14.75 55.40
N LYS A 181 -30.72 -14.31 54.14
CA LYS A 181 -31.34 -13.01 53.81
C LYS A 181 -32.81 -12.97 54.22
N ASP A 182 -33.56 -14.04 53.94
CA ASP A 182 -34.97 -14.13 54.30
C ASP A 182 -35.18 -14.18 55.81
N LEU A 183 -34.33 -14.92 56.53
CA LEU A 183 -34.33 -14.95 57.99
C LEU A 183 -34.08 -13.54 58.57
N ALA A 184 -33.08 -12.82 58.06
CA ALA A 184 -32.80 -11.45 58.50
C ALA A 184 -33.98 -10.49 58.21
N LYS A 185 -34.65 -10.65 57.07
CA LYS A 185 -35.84 -9.88 56.70
C LYS A 185 -37.02 -10.19 57.64
N ALA A 186 -37.29 -11.46 57.94
CA ALA A 186 -38.34 -11.88 58.86
C ALA A 186 -38.09 -11.36 60.29
N CYS A 187 -36.84 -11.43 60.77
CA CYS A 187 -36.44 -10.90 62.07
C CYS A 187 -36.66 -9.39 62.20
N ARG A 188 -36.35 -8.61 61.15
CA ARG A 188 -36.64 -7.17 61.11
C ARG A 188 -38.14 -6.88 61.16
N ASN A 189 -38.95 -7.69 60.49
CA ASN A 189 -40.41 -7.51 60.46
C ASN A 189 -41.08 -7.84 61.80
N LYS A 190 -40.55 -8.81 62.56
CA LYS A 190 -41.01 -9.09 63.93
C LYS A 190 -40.69 -7.97 64.92
N LYS A 191 -39.59 -7.23 64.73
CA LYS A 191 -39.25 -6.05 65.55
C LYS A 191 -40.06 -4.78 65.22
N LYS A 192 -40.75 -4.75 64.07
CA LYS A 192 -41.54 -3.60 63.59
C LYS A 192 -43.05 -3.75 63.73
N ARG A 193 -43.56 -4.89 64.22
CA ARG A 193 -44.97 -5.01 64.61
C ARG A 193 -45.13 -4.40 66.02
N PRO A 194 -45.94 -3.34 66.19
CA PRO A 194 -46.21 -2.73 67.50
C PRO A 194 -46.90 -3.70 68.44
#